data_AF-A0A560RMK6-F1
#
_entry.id   AF-A0A560RMK6-F1
#
_cell.length_a   1.000
_cell.length_b   1.000
_cell.length_c   1.000
_cell.angle_alpha   90.00
_cell.angle_beta   90.00
_cell.angle_gamma   90.00
#
_symmetry.space_group_name_H-M   'P 1'
#
loop_
_entity.id
_entity.type
_entity.pdbx_description
1 polymer ?
#
loop_
_entity_poly.entity_id
_entity_poly.type
_entity_poly.pdbx_seq_one_letter_code
_entity_poly.pdbx_strand_id
1 'polypeptide(L)'
;MKVLTLLAPFAVSALMMNASAVEAADKAPSAAIDRITLIYLNHKIYPNGSVQCDSKVIGDRSMIGCWNVTLNGKSAPHIWLYEAGTFKSVNGNARQMAETKFSNESDVAVMKLPLPADIDIGSALESFKNG
;
A
#
# COMPACT_ATOMS: atom_id res chain seq x y z
N MET A 1 48.86 -28.34 -46.74
CA MET A 1 48.93 -26.86 -46.56
C MET A 1 47.98 -26.53 -45.40
N LYS A 2 48.40 -26.44 -44.13
CA LYS A 2 49.14 -25.35 -43.46
C LYS A 2 48.68 -23.96 -43.92
N VAL A 3 47.83 -23.30 -43.14
CA VAL A 3 48.12 -22.00 -42.50
C VAL A 3 47.37 -21.93 -41.16
N LEU A 4 48.15 -21.74 -40.12
CA LEU A 4 47.81 -21.38 -38.75
C LEU A 4 47.69 -19.85 -38.71
N THR A 5 46.71 -19.27 -38.03
CA THR A 5 46.82 -17.86 -37.60
C THR A 5 46.19 -17.70 -36.22
N LEU A 6 47.05 -17.54 -35.23
CA LEU A 6 46.75 -17.05 -33.89
C LEU A 6 46.33 -15.58 -33.95
N LEU A 7 45.44 -15.16 -33.04
CA LEU A 7 45.59 -13.98 -32.17
C LEU A 7 44.42 -13.92 -31.17
N ALA A 8 44.74 -14.12 -29.88
CA ALA A 8 43.94 -13.69 -28.73
C ALA A 8 44.52 -12.34 -28.21
N PRO A 9 44.08 -11.76 -27.08
CA PRO A 9 42.74 -11.48 -26.56
C PRO A 9 42.58 -9.96 -26.24
N PHE A 10 41.36 -9.42 -26.16
CA PHE A 10 41.12 -8.17 -25.42
C PHE A 10 39.80 -8.24 -24.64
N ALA A 11 39.94 -7.99 -23.35
CA ALA A 11 38.91 -7.95 -22.34
C ALA A 11 37.95 -6.78 -22.55
N VAL A 12 36.65 -7.01 -22.26
CA VAL A 12 35.82 -6.01 -21.57
C VAL A 12 34.96 -6.75 -20.57
N SER A 13 35.30 -6.56 -19.29
CA SER A 13 34.42 -6.81 -18.15
C SER A 13 33.17 -5.95 -18.29
N ALA A 14 31.99 -6.58 -18.28
CA ALA A 14 30.77 -5.90 -17.86
C ALA A 14 30.25 -6.68 -16.65
N LEU A 15 30.63 -6.21 -15.46
CA LEU A 15 29.90 -6.49 -14.23
C LEU A 15 28.44 -6.12 -14.51
N MET A 16 27.56 -7.11 -14.61
CA MET A 16 26.14 -6.87 -14.50
C MET A 16 25.88 -6.47 -13.05
N MET A 17 25.86 -5.15 -12.83
CA MET A 17 25.29 -4.55 -11.64
C MET A 17 23.83 -4.99 -11.59
N ASN A 18 23.52 -5.96 -10.73
CA ASN A 18 22.18 -6.13 -10.19
C ASN A 18 21.87 -4.90 -9.33
N ALA A 19 21.53 -3.80 -10.01
CA ALA A 19 20.73 -2.76 -9.39
C ALA A 19 19.34 -3.37 -9.25
N SER A 20 19.01 -3.83 -8.05
CA SER A 20 17.62 -4.03 -7.64
C SER A 20 16.94 -2.69 -7.84
N ALA A 21 16.29 -2.50 -8.99
CA ALA A 21 15.38 -1.39 -9.18
C ALA A 21 14.34 -1.55 -8.07
N VAL A 22 14.36 -0.63 -7.11
CA VAL A 22 13.22 -0.43 -6.23
C VAL A 22 12.10 -0.08 -7.18
N GLU A 23 11.21 -1.03 -7.48
CA GLU A 23 9.99 -0.73 -8.22
C GLU A 23 9.31 0.39 -7.46
N ALA A 24 9.14 1.54 -8.13
CA ALA A 24 8.42 2.65 -7.56
C ALA A 24 7.03 2.15 -7.16
N ALA A 25 6.64 2.39 -5.92
CA ALA A 25 5.34 1.93 -5.46
C ALA A 25 4.24 2.62 -6.27
N ASP A 26 3.37 1.83 -6.87
CA ASP A 26 2.18 2.33 -7.54
C ASP A 26 1.01 2.47 -6.58
N LYS A 27 0.04 3.32 -6.95
CA LYS A 27 -1.25 3.37 -6.25
C LYS A 27 -1.90 1.98 -6.27
N ALA A 28 -2.68 1.69 -5.23
CA ALA A 28 -3.43 0.46 -5.17
C ALA A 28 -4.37 0.38 -6.37
N PRO A 29 -4.49 -0.77 -7.04
CA PRO A 29 -5.35 -0.92 -8.20
C PRO A 29 -6.80 -0.63 -7.81
N SER A 30 -7.62 -0.13 -8.74
CA SER A 30 -9.03 0.18 -8.49
C SER A 30 -9.79 -0.99 -7.88
N ALA A 31 -9.53 -2.21 -8.35
CA ALA A 31 -10.11 -3.43 -7.78
C ALA A 31 -9.78 -3.63 -6.28
N ALA A 32 -8.64 -3.16 -5.79
CA ALA A 32 -8.32 -3.21 -4.36
C ALA A 32 -9.12 -2.15 -3.57
N ILE A 33 -9.29 -0.95 -4.14
CA ILE A 33 -10.12 0.11 -3.57
C ILE A 33 -11.58 -0.34 -3.47
N ASP A 34 -12.10 -1.00 -4.52
CA ASP A 34 -13.45 -1.57 -4.53
C ASP A 34 -13.61 -2.65 -3.46
N ARG A 35 -12.64 -3.57 -3.34
CA ARG A 35 -12.68 -4.64 -2.32
C ARG A 35 -12.75 -4.07 -0.91
N ILE A 36 -11.85 -3.15 -0.53
CA ILE A 36 -11.90 -2.58 0.82
C ILE A 36 -13.14 -1.72 1.04
N THR A 37 -13.63 -1.01 0.03
CA THR A 37 -14.89 -0.27 0.12
C THR A 37 -16.07 -1.22 0.40
N LEU A 38 -16.14 -2.35 -0.29
CA LEU A 38 -17.14 -3.39 -0.05
C LEU A 38 -17.06 -3.97 1.36
N ILE A 39 -15.85 -4.20 1.90
CA ILE A 39 -15.68 -4.63 3.30
C ILE A 39 -16.34 -3.63 4.25
N TYR A 40 -16.08 -2.32 4.10
CA TYR A 40 -16.70 -1.29 4.95
C TYR A 40 -18.23 -1.27 4.84
N LEU A 41 -18.76 -1.43 3.63
CA LEU A 41 -20.20 -1.46 3.36
C LEU A 41 -20.86 -2.71 3.97
N ASN A 42 -20.26 -3.88 3.79
CA ASN A 42 -20.77 -5.15 4.31
C ASN A 42 -20.85 -5.16 5.85
N HIS A 43 -19.85 -4.57 6.50
CA HIS A 43 -19.80 -4.44 7.96
C HIS A 43 -20.54 -3.23 8.51
N LYS A 44 -21.13 -2.40 7.65
CA LYS A 44 -21.90 -1.20 8.02
C LYS A 44 -21.12 -0.28 8.97
N ILE A 45 -19.82 -0.07 8.70
CA ILE A 45 -18.93 0.70 9.58
C ILE A 45 -19.40 2.15 9.74
N TYR A 46 -19.95 2.73 8.68
CA TYR A 46 -20.49 4.09 8.67
C TYR A 46 -22.00 4.07 8.42
N PRO A 47 -22.84 3.87 9.46
CA PRO A 47 -24.29 3.76 9.29
C PRO A 47 -24.95 5.09 8.89
N ASN A 48 -24.31 6.23 9.15
CA ASN A 48 -24.89 7.57 8.96
C ASN A 48 -24.13 8.38 7.89
N GLY A 49 -23.72 7.76 6.79
CA GLY A 49 -23.04 8.43 5.68
C GLY A 49 -22.65 7.46 4.58
N SER A 50 -21.73 7.89 3.72
CA SER A 50 -21.17 7.04 2.66
C SER A 50 -19.71 6.71 2.95
N VAL A 51 -19.31 5.48 2.64
CA VAL A 51 -17.91 5.06 2.63
C VAL A 51 -17.25 5.65 1.39
N GLN A 52 -16.14 6.35 1.55
CA GLN A 52 -15.24 6.70 0.47
C GLN A 52 -13.84 6.20 0.79
N CYS A 53 -13.22 5.51 -0.16
CA CYS A 53 -11.83 5.09 -0.08
C CYS A 53 -11.06 5.64 -1.29
N ASP A 54 -9.83 6.09 -1.06
CA ASP A 54 -8.92 6.55 -2.12
C ASP A 54 -7.50 6.02 -1.88
N SER A 55 -6.71 5.88 -2.94
CA SER A 55 -5.33 5.41 -2.87
C SER A 55 -4.31 6.50 -3.19
N LYS A 56 -3.25 6.52 -2.38
CA LYS A 56 -2.08 7.38 -2.55
C LYS A 56 -0.81 6.57 -2.37
N VAL A 57 0.24 7.00 -3.06
CA VAL A 57 1.61 6.57 -2.78
C VAL A 57 2.17 7.53 -1.75
N ILE A 58 2.61 7.01 -0.60
CA ILE A 58 3.18 7.80 0.50
C ILE A 58 4.56 7.20 0.80
N GLY A 59 5.63 7.97 0.56
CA GLY A 59 6.97 7.41 0.45
C GLY A 59 7.00 6.38 -0.69
N ASP A 60 7.46 5.16 -0.39
CA ASP A 60 7.50 4.03 -1.33
C ASP A 60 6.41 2.99 -1.00
N ARG A 61 5.27 3.43 -0.48
CA ARG A 61 4.19 2.54 -0.02
C ARG A 61 2.86 2.88 -0.69
N SER A 62 2.19 1.85 -1.19
CA SER A 62 0.81 1.93 -1.67
C SER A 62 -0.15 1.94 -0.49
N MET A 63 -0.80 3.07 -0.23
CA MET A 63 -1.73 3.20 0.90
C MET A 63 -3.13 3.52 0.41
N ILE A 64 -4.11 3.10 1.21
CA ILE A 64 -5.54 3.39 1.02
C ILE A 64 -6.06 4.05 2.29
N GLY A 65 -6.70 5.21 2.12
CA GLY A 65 -7.45 5.87 3.18
C GLY A 65 -8.94 5.66 2.95
N CYS A 66 -9.66 5.22 3.98
CA CYS A 66 -11.12 5.10 3.97
C CYS A 66 -11.74 6.00 5.04
N TRP A 67 -12.78 6.75 4.72
CA TRP A 67 -13.46 7.65 5.67
C TRP A 67 -14.97 7.68 5.43
N ASN A 68 -15.69 8.13 6.45
CA ASN A 68 -17.10 8.45 6.32
C ASN A 68 -17.24 9.83 5.67
N VAL A 69 -18.14 9.95 4.72
CA VAL A 69 -18.57 11.24 4.15
C VAL A 69 -19.99 11.51 4.60
N THR A 70 -20.19 12.64 5.25
CA THR A 70 -21.50 13.12 5.73
C THR A 70 -21.72 14.57 5.30
N LEU A 71 -22.92 15.11 5.55
CA LEU A 71 -23.20 16.54 5.33
C LEU A 71 -22.30 17.46 6.18
N ASN A 72 -21.77 16.96 7.30
CA ASN A 72 -20.88 17.72 8.20
C ASN A 72 -19.39 17.59 7.80
N GLY A 73 -19.09 16.91 6.69
CA GLY A 73 -17.75 16.68 6.20
C GLY A 73 -17.27 15.24 6.34
N LYS A 74 -15.94 15.07 6.23
CA LYS A 74 -15.25 13.79 6.23
C LYS A 74 -14.75 13.43 7.63
N SER A 75 -14.86 12.15 8.02
CA SER A 75 -14.21 11.66 9.24
C SER A 75 -12.69 11.60 9.06
N ALA A 76 -11.96 11.41 10.17
CA ALA A 76 -10.56 11.00 10.08
C ALA A 76 -10.46 9.66 9.30
N PRO A 77 -9.43 9.50 8.45
CA PRO A 77 -9.30 8.30 7.64
C PRO A 77 -8.81 7.11 8.48
N HIS A 78 -9.29 5.92 8.12
CA HIS A 78 -8.66 4.65 8.45
C HIS A 78 -7.62 4.38 7.36
N ILE A 79 -6.35 4.25 7.73
CA ILE A 79 -5.24 4.12 6.78
C ILE A 79 -4.79 2.65 6.72
N TRP A 80 -4.65 2.15 5.51
CA TRP A 80 -4.27 0.77 5.20
C TRP A 80 -3.08 0.78 4.26
N LEU A 81 -2.06 -0.01 4.58
CA LEU A 81 -1.02 -0.38 3.62
C LEU A 81 -1.56 -1.51 2.75
N TYR A 82 -1.55 -1.34 1.44
CA TYR A 82 -1.90 -2.39 0.49
C TYR A 82 -0.65 -3.10 0.01
N GLU A 83 -0.53 -4.39 0.33
CA GLU A 83 0.63 -5.20 -0.04
C GLU A 83 0.19 -6.64 -0.31
N ALA A 84 0.57 -7.16 -1.48
CA ALA A 84 0.29 -8.55 -1.88
C ALA A 84 -1.20 -8.97 -1.74
N GLY A 85 -2.13 -8.05 -2.02
CA GLY A 85 -3.57 -8.31 -1.91
C GLY A 85 -4.17 -8.07 -0.52
N THR A 86 -3.36 -7.80 0.50
CA THR A 86 -3.78 -7.60 1.90
C THR A 86 -3.80 -6.12 2.28
N PHE A 87 -4.80 -5.73 3.08
CA PHE A 87 -4.95 -4.44 3.72
C PHE A 87 -4.41 -4.50 5.16
N LYS A 88 -3.22 -3.96 5.38
CA LYS A 88 -2.55 -3.94 6.70
C LYS A 88 -2.84 -2.63 7.43
N SER A 89 -3.39 -2.69 8.65
CA SER A 89 -3.80 -1.49 9.41
C SER A 89 -2.61 -0.58 9.79
N VAL A 90 -2.63 0.72 9.41
CA VAL A 90 -1.52 1.66 9.68
C VAL A 90 -1.73 2.48 10.96
N ASN A 91 -2.90 3.07 11.15
CA ASN A 91 -3.20 3.94 12.29
C ASN A 91 -4.18 3.29 13.28
N GLY A 92 -4.34 3.90 14.45
CA GLY A 92 -5.06 3.30 15.58
C GLY A 92 -6.51 2.92 15.28
N ASN A 93 -7.26 3.75 14.55
CA ASN A 93 -8.65 3.46 14.16
C ASN A 93 -8.73 2.32 13.13
N ALA A 94 -7.84 2.26 12.14
CA ALA A 94 -7.75 1.14 11.21
C ALA A 94 -7.39 -0.16 11.94
N ARG A 95 -6.47 -0.09 12.92
CA ARG A 95 -6.10 -1.24 13.75
C ARG A 95 -7.29 -1.77 14.53
N GLN A 96 -8.05 -0.88 15.16
CA GLN A 96 -9.27 -1.27 15.87
C GLN A 96 -10.26 -1.97 14.94
N MET A 97 -10.42 -1.51 13.69
CA MET A 97 -11.26 -2.19 12.71
C MET A 97 -10.75 -3.59 12.38
N ALA A 98 -9.45 -3.73 12.10
CA ALA A 98 -8.80 -5.00 11.79
C ALA A 98 -8.93 -6.02 12.94
N GLU A 99 -8.78 -5.57 14.19
CA GLU A 99 -8.88 -6.43 15.37
C GLU A 99 -10.32 -6.79 15.76
N THR A 100 -11.32 -6.04 15.27
CA THR A 100 -12.72 -6.23 15.67
C THR A 100 -13.61 -6.55 14.47
N LYS A 101 -14.09 -5.54 13.77
CA LYS A 101 -15.11 -5.66 12.72
C LYS A 101 -14.61 -6.47 11.52
N PHE A 102 -13.34 -6.32 11.16
CA PHE A 102 -12.74 -6.99 10.00
C PHE A 102 -11.90 -8.21 10.40
N SER A 103 -12.03 -8.70 11.64
CA SER A 103 -11.22 -9.82 12.14
C SER A 103 -11.40 -11.14 11.36
N ASN A 104 -12.53 -11.30 10.69
CA ASN A 104 -12.85 -12.47 9.86
C ASN A 104 -12.60 -12.24 8.35
N GLU A 105 -12.13 -11.06 7.95
CA GLU A 105 -11.82 -10.76 6.55
C GLU A 105 -10.44 -11.33 6.20
N SER A 106 -10.39 -12.24 5.21
CA SER A 106 -9.13 -12.88 4.77
C SER A 106 -8.10 -11.87 4.26
N ASP A 107 -8.58 -10.76 3.73
CA ASP A 107 -7.78 -9.76 3.05
C ASP A 107 -7.35 -8.63 4.00
N VAL A 108 -7.73 -8.68 5.28
CA VAL A 108 -7.39 -7.66 6.27
C VAL A 108 -6.42 -8.23 7.30
N ALA A 109 -5.36 -7.47 7.57
CA ALA A 109 -4.38 -7.85 8.58
C ALA A 109 -4.06 -6.69 9.52
N VAL A 110 -3.68 -7.05 10.73
CA VAL A 110 -3.16 -6.11 11.71
C VAL A 110 -1.66 -5.94 11.48
N MET A 111 -1.21 -4.71 11.24
CA MET A 111 0.23 -4.47 11.11
C MET A 111 0.94 -4.72 12.44
N LYS A 112 2.08 -5.42 12.38
CA LYS A 112 2.91 -5.69 13.56
C LYS A 112 3.55 -4.40 14.06
N LEU A 113 3.61 -4.26 15.39
CA LEU A 113 4.33 -3.18 16.05
C LEU A 113 5.75 -3.63 16.47
N PRO A 114 6.75 -2.73 16.48
CA PRO A 114 6.66 -1.34 16.01
C PRO A 114 6.42 -1.28 14.50
N LEU A 115 5.80 -0.20 14.04
CA LEU A 115 5.63 0.02 12.60
C LEU A 115 7.00 0.06 11.91
N PRO A 116 7.09 -0.35 10.63
CA PRO A 116 8.26 -0.09 9.81
C PRO A 116 8.68 1.38 9.90
N ALA A 117 9.98 1.64 10.05
CA ALA A 117 10.51 2.98 10.32
C ALA A 117 10.25 3.99 9.19
N ASP A 118 9.98 3.49 7.99
CA ASP A 118 9.61 4.27 6.80
C ASP A 118 8.13 4.68 6.75
N ILE A 119 7.28 4.15 7.65
CA ILE A 119 5.88 4.53 7.75
C ILE A 119 5.70 5.66 8.78
N ASP A 120 5.51 6.88 8.26
CA ASP A 120 5.14 8.03 9.07
C ASP A 120 3.62 8.26 9.06
N ILE A 121 2.97 7.99 10.21
CA ILE A 121 1.50 8.12 10.34
C ILE A 121 1.05 9.57 10.11
N GLY A 122 1.84 10.57 10.55
CA GLY A 122 1.50 11.99 10.41
C GLY A 122 1.40 12.39 8.94
N SER A 123 2.42 12.09 8.16
CA SER A 123 2.50 12.33 6.72
C SER A 123 1.40 11.58 5.97
N ALA A 124 1.07 10.36 6.40
CA ALA A 124 -0.05 9.62 5.82
C ALA A 124 -1.40 10.29 6.09
N LEU A 125 -1.65 10.75 7.32
CA LEU A 125 -2.86 11.50 7.66
C LEU A 125 -2.97 12.80 6.87
N GLU A 126 -1.91 13.61 6.79
CA GLU A 126 -1.89 14.85 6.00
C GLU A 126 -2.16 14.57 4.51
N SER A 127 -1.57 13.51 3.98
CA SER A 127 -1.77 13.11 2.58
C SER A 127 -3.24 12.84 2.26
N PHE A 128 -4.02 12.29 3.20
CA PHE A 128 -5.45 11.99 2.99
C PHE A 128 -6.40 13.13 3.36
N LYS A 129 -5.96 14.21 4.02
CA LYS A 129 -6.81 15.37 4.32
C LYS A 129 -7.25 16.16 3.08
N ASN A 130 -6.44 16.14 2.02
CA ASN A 130 -6.67 16.89 0.78
C ASN A 130 -7.33 16.05 -0.34
N GLY A 131 -7.85 14.87 -0.03
CA GLY A 131 -8.64 14.04 -0.96
C GLY A 131 -10.13 14.31 -0.85
#